data_AF-A0A2N5IC70-F1
#
_entry.id   AF-A0A2N5IC70-F1
#
_cell.length_a   1.000
_cell.length_b   1.000
_cell.length_c   1.000
_cell.angle_alpha   90.00
_cell.angle_beta   90.00
_cell.angle_gamma   90.00
#
_symmetry.space_group_name_H-M   'P 1'
#
loop_
_entity.id
_entity.type
_entity.pdbx_description
1 polymer ?
#
loop_
_entity_poly.entity_id
_entity_poly.type
_entity_poly.pdbx_seq_one_letter_code
_entity_poly.pdbx_strand_id
1 'polypeptide(L)'
;MAEALLQDITQTTGLFYYMTMKDFERAEERKGKKKSKKLNSEEKKALHEQLKDNLSDIFSFSSLKKSIAPKSLKINNYEDLYTFFSNADMFAFIRTAETIDTYFPCSIMEGNYAWISKTEVGHYRYFSKSKNANAIGFDLIDLLEVYYGYSTSETIEKAVKDLKIKFMEDIWVENQNKKYLSNLTMIHGAKKMIEQEYPHLFQYLKGHLKVLETMNVIANINVKKQEFGYNGENIFFASNSYIADFLGNYTLSTTNKVINLFAVLGLIKKIKEEYIPVQLLHESKVIADRRNLGNIISYYIIPPMIDTLAEAEKKAEVLIENHISYTNISRAKISFIFGEDFAKNVYVQEIQKNKIKKAEVPNLIHKILEKNLLELLSKQGYATKKMVAKKYIGKTTVKDREKELEKIWKSLLIKNELHYMKPTKEMKEEYGLKTSEYISLKK
;
A
#
# COMPACT_ATOMS: atom_id res chain seq x y z
N MET A 1 -6.43 22.56 -11.63
CA MET A 1 -6.79 21.29 -12.33
C MET A 1 -6.32 20.07 -11.54
N ALA A 2 -5.08 20.02 -11.06
CA ALA A 2 -4.61 18.97 -10.13
C ALA A 2 -5.30 19.03 -8.75
N GLU A 3 -5.56 20.23 -8.21
CA GLU A 3 -6.33 20.42 -6.95
C GLU A 3 -7.78 19.92 -7.03
N ALA A 4 -8.46 20.11 -8.17
CA ALA A 4 -9.82 19.63 -8.38
C ALA A 4 -9.87 18.09 -8.50
N LEU A 5 -8.85 17.47 -9.12
CA LEU A 5 -8.71 16.01 -9.18
C LEU A 5 -8.32 15.41 -7.81
N LEU A 6 -7.56 16.16 -7.00
CA LEU A 6 -7.17 15.79 -5.64
C LEU A 6 -8.35 15.88 -4.65
N GLN A 7 -9.23 16.87 -4.80
CA GLN A 7 -10.49 16.95 -4.04
C GLN A 7 -11.44 15.79 -4.35
N ASP A 8 -11.49 15.33 -5.60
CA ASP A 8 -12.34 14.22 -6.06
C ASP A 8 -11.84 12.85 -5.55
N ILE A 9 -10.52 12.66 -5.46
CA ILE A 9 -9.88 11.42 -4.97
C ILE A 9 -9.85 11.35 -3.44
N THR A 10 -9.85 12.48 -2.73
CA THR A 10 -9.81 12.52 -1.26
C THR A 10 -11.18 12.35 -0.60
N GLN A 11 -12.27 12.46 -1.35
CA GLN A 11 -13.64 12.23 -0.86
C GLN A 11 -14.13 10.80 -1.08
N THR A 12 -13.32 9.93 -1.67
CA THR A 12 -13.68 8.53 -1.91
C THR A 12 -13.54 7.73 -0.61
N THR A 13 -14.54 7.83 0.28
CA THR A 13 -14.59 6.97 1.49
C THR A 13 -14.60 5.49 1.08
N GLY A 14 -14.10 4.60 1.94
CA GLY A 14 -14.18 3.15 1.69
C GLY A 14 -15.61 2.67 1.40
N LEU A 15 -16.60 3.36 1.97
CA LEU A 15 -18.03 3.20 1.70
C LEU A 15 -18.42 3.59 0.27
N PHE A 16 -17.97 4.76 -0.21
CA PHE A 16 -18.22 5.19 -1.59
C PHE A 16 -17.69 4.16 -2.59
N TYR A 17 -16.44 3.70 -2.41
CA TYR A 17 -15.87 2.68 -3.29
C TYR A 17 -16.67 1.37 -3.24
N TYR A 18 -17.09 0.92 -2.05
CA TYR A 18 -17.95 -0.25 -1.92
C TYR A 18 -19.28 -0.08 -2.67
N MET A 19 -19.94 1.07 -2.50
CA MET A 19 -21.20 1.38 -3.17
C MET A 19 -21.04 1.40 -4.69
N THR A 20 -20.01 2.07 -5.21
CA THR A 20 -19.74 2.13 -6.66
C THR A 20 -19.47 0.75 -7.24
N MET A 21 -18.64 -0.08 -6.57
CA MET A 21 -18.35 -1.44 -7.02
C MET A 21 -19.59 -2.32 -6.99
N LYS A 22 -20.39 -2.28 -5.91
CA LYS A 22 -21.65 -3.03 -5.82
C LYS A 22 -22.67 -2.56 -6.84
N ASP A 23 -22.74 -1.27 -7.14
CA ASP A 23 -23.65 -0.77 -8.17
C ASP A 23 -23.23 -1.21 -9.57
N PHE A 24 -21.93 -1.30 -9.84
CA PHE A 24 -21.39 -1.91 -11.06
C PHE A 24 -21.71 -3.41 -11.16
N GLU A 25 -21.40 -4.20 -10.12
CA GLU A 25 -21.72 -5.63 -10.04
C GLU A 25 -23.22 -5.89 -10.23
N ARG A 26 -24.06 -5.11 -9.54
CA ARG A 26 -25.51 -5.19 -9.69
C ARG A 26 -25.96 -4.75 -11.09
N ALA A 27 -25.31 -3.78 -11.74
CA ALA A 27 -25.64 -3.38 -13.11
C ALA A 27 -25.37 -4.51 -14.12
N GLU A 28 -24.30 -5.27 -13.92
CA GLU A 28 -23.98 -6.46 -14.71
C GLU A 28 -24.99 -7.60 -14.48
N GLU A 29 -25.41 -7.83 -13.23
CA GLU A 29 -26.46 -8.82 -12.88
C GLU A 29 -27.87 -8.42 -13.37
N ARG A 30 -28.14 -7.12 -13.58
CA ARG A 30 -29.46 -6.52 -13.89
C ARG A 30 -29.96 -6.75 -15.32
N LYS A 31 -29.40 -7.68 -16.11
CA LYS A 31 -29.91 -8.04 -17.45
C LYS A 31 -31.27 -8.79 -17.44
N GLY A 32 -32.05 -8.71 -16.35
CA GLY A 32 -33.41 -9.26 -16.21
C GLY A 32 -34.45 -8.25 -15.68
N LYS A 33 -35.73 -8.45 -16.02
CA LYS A 33 -36.87 -7.56 -15.67
C LYS A 33 -37.07 -7.44 -14.14
N LYS A 34 -36.97 -6.23 -13.58
CA LYS A 34 -37.26 -5.95 -12.15
C LYS A 34 -38.75 -6.18 -11.82
N LYS A 35 -39.02 -6.81 -10.67
CA LYS A 35 -40.38 -6.96 -10.08
C LYS A 35 -40.81 -5.78 -9.18
N SER A 36 -39.87 -4.91 -8.75
CA SER A 36 -40.15 -3.73 -7.91
C SER A 36 -39.27 -2.53 -8.27
N LYS A 37 -39.78 -1.31 -8.03
CA LYS A 37 -39.06 -0.03 -8.14
C LYS A 37 -38.28 0.24 -6.84
N LYS A 38 -37.05 0.75 -6.96
CA LYS A 38 -36.29 1.31 -5.84
C LYS A 38 -36.31 2.84 -5.97
N LEU A 39 -36.51 3.55 -4.88
CA LEU A 39 -36.48 5.01 -4.88
C LEU A 39 -35.04 5.53 -4.94
N ASN A 40 -34.86 6.68 -5.59
CA ASN A 40 -33.61 7.43 -5.56
C ASN A 40 -33.51 8.29 -4.28
N SER A 41 -32.36 8.95 -4.07
CA SER A 41 -32.11 9.74 -2.87
C SER A 41 -33.02 10.97 -2.72
N GLU A 42 -33.39 11.61 -3.84
CA GLU A 42 -34.31 12.77 -3.83
C GLU A 42 -35.73 12.36 -3.45
N GLU A 43 -36.22 11.25 -4.00
CA GLU A 43 -37.53 10.67 -3.67
C GLU A 43 -37.62 10.29 -2.19
N LYS A 44 -36.56 9.71 -1.61
CA LYS A 44 -36.51 9.38 -0.17
C LYS A 44 -36.47 10.62 0.70
N LYS A 45 -35.73 11.65 0.30
CA LYS A 45 -35.69 12.92 1.02
C LYS A 45 -37.04 13.65 0.99
N ALA A 46 -37.76 13.57 -0.14
CA ALA A 46 -39.12 14.09 -0.21
C ALA A 46 -40.08 13.34 0.74
N LEU A 47 -39.94 12.01 0.85
CA LEU A 47 -40.70 11.23 1.84
C LEU A 47 -40.36 11.62 3.28
N HIS A 48 -39.08 11.85 3.59
CA HIS A 48 -38.68 12.36 4.91
C HIS A 48 -39.42 13.65 5.26
N GLU A 49 -39.40 14.64 4.36
CA GLU A 49 -40.07 15.93 4.60
C GLU A 49 -41.58 15.81 4.79
N GLN A 50 -42.23 14.88 4.06
CA GLN A 50 -43.66 14.60 4.22
C GLN A 50 -44.00 13.93 5.55
N LEU A 51 -43.09 13.09 6.07
CA LEU A 51 -43.34 12.25 7.23
C LEU A 51 -42.75 12.81 8.52
N LYS A 52 -41.92 13.87 8.47
CA LYS A 52 -41.08 14.34 9.58
C LYS A 52 -41.82 14.51 10.92
N ASP A 53 -43.07 14.97 10.88
CA ASP A 53 -43.88 15.21 12.07
C ASP A 53 -44.46 13.92 12.68
N ASN A 54 -44.51 12.83 11.89
CA ASN A 54 -45.11 11.53 12.26
C ASN A 54 -44.09 10.38 12.25
N LEU A 55 -42.78 10.65 12.08
CA LEU A 55 -41.75 9.61 11.98
C LEU A 55 -41.71 8.69 13.20
N SER A 56 -41.98 9.20 14.41
CA SER A 56 -41.99 8.42 15.65
C SER A 56 -43.14 7.41 15.76
N ASP A 57 -44.22 7.67 15.05
CA ASP A 57 -45.43 6.83 15.02
C ASP A 57 -45.26 5.68 14.03
N ILE A 58 -44.46 5.91 12.99
CA ILE A 58 -44.14 4.92 11.96
C ILE A 58 -42.94 4.07 12.37
N PHE A 59 -41.87 4.73 12.83
CA PHE A 59 -40.57 4.12 13.11
C PHE A 59 -40.22 4.13 14.59
N SER A 60 -39.55 3.07 15.05
CA SER A 60 -39.08 2.92 16.42
C SER A 60 -37.59 2.60 16.46
N PHE A 61 -36.75 3.63 16.32
CA PHE A 61 -35.30 3.45 16.41
C PHE A 61 -34.85 2.91 17.78
N SER A 62 -35.57 3.25 18.85
CA SER A 62 -35.28 2.74 20.20
C SER A 62 -35.55 1.24 20.32
N SER A 63 -36.59 0.72 19.68
CA SER A 63 -36.87 -0.72 19.62
C SER A 63 -35.85 -1.46 18.75
N LEU A 64 -35.48 -0.91 17.59
CA LEU A 64 -34.39 -1.44 16.77
C LEU A 64 -33.08 -1.51 17.57
N LYS A 65 -32.74 -0.45 18.30
CA LYS A 65 -31.54 -0.43 19.14
C LYS A 65 -31.58 -1.47 20.27
N LYS A 66 -32.76 -1.72 20.85
CA LYS A 66 -32.95 -2.75 21.88
C LYS A 66 -32.84 -4.16 21.31
N SER A 67 -33.42 -4.43 20.15
CA SER A 67 -33.33 -5.76 19.51
C SER A 67 -31.89 -6.11 19.11
N ILE A 68 -31.02 -5.10 18.97
CA ILE A 68 -29.61 -5.25 18.64
C ILE A 68 -28.70 -5.37 19.89
N ALA A 69 -29.16 -5.09 21.12
CA ALA A 69 -28.28 -4.91 22.29
C ALA A 69 -28.48 -5.91 23.45
N PRO A 70 -27.41 -6.29 24.22
CA PRO A 70 -26.16 -5.53 24.41
C PRO A 70 -24.82 -6.31 24.47
N LYS A 71 -23.84 -5.89 23.67
CA LYS A 71 -22.40 -5.64 23.98
C LYS A 71 -21.67 -5.42 22.65
N SER A 72 -21.29 -4.17 22.36
CA SER A 72 -20.48 -3.73 21.20
C SER A 72 -20.43 -4.71 20.02
N LEU A 73 -21.48 -4.71 19.19
CA LEU A 73 -21.49 -5.53 17.98
C LEU A 73 -20.29 -5.12 17.11
N LYS A 74 -19.39 -6.07 16.83
CA LYS A 74 -18.21 -5.86 16.00
C LYS A 74 -18.54 -6.27 14.58
N ILE A 75 -18.30 -5.39 13.62
CA ILE A 75 -18.47 -5.65 12.19
C ILE A 75 -17.15 -5.32 11.52
N ASN A 76 -16.66 -6.24 10.67
CA ASN A 76 -15.27 -6.15 10.20
C ASN A 76 -15.12 -5.35 8.91
N ASN A 77 -16.09 -5.45 8.00
CA ASN A 77 -16.02 -4.85 6.68
C ASN A 77 -17.43 -4.43 6.20
N TYR A 78 -17.48 -3.72 5.07
CA TYR A 78 -18.76 -3.23 4.53
C TYR A 78 -19.72 -4.36 4.11
N GLU A 79 -19.23 -5.49 3.59
CA GLU A 79 -20.12 -6.61 3.24
C GLU A 79 -20.89 -7.10 4.48
N ASP A 80 -20.17 -7.38 5.56
CA ASP A 80 -20.73 -7.78 6.85
C ASP A 80 -21.72 -6.72 7.38
N LEU A 81 -21.42 -5.43 7.17
CA LEU A 81 -22.28 -4.32 7.58
C LEU A 81 -23.60 -4.30 6.82
N TYR A 82 -23.55 -4.46 5.50
CA TYR A 82 -24.75 -4.52 4.67
C TYR A 82 -25.56 -5.80 4.92
N THR A 83 -24.89 -6.93 5.13
CA THR A 83 -25.54 -8.19 5.54
C THR A 83 -26.20 -8.04 6.91
N PHE A 84 -25.56 -7.36 7.86
CA PHE A 84 -26.14 -7.05 9.15
C PHE A 84 -27.43 -6.23 9.01
N PHE A 85 -27.39 -5.11 8.28
CA PHE A 85 -28.60 -4.29 8.08
C PHE A 85 -29.69 -5.03 7.30
N SER A 86 -29.33 -5.90 6.36
CA SER A 86 -30.29 -6.70 5.60
C SER A 86 -31.00 -7.74 6.48
N ASN A 87 -30.32 -8.28 7.49
CA ASN A 87 -30.86 -9.30 8.41
C ASN A 87 -31.45 -8.72 9.69
N ALA A 88 -31.25 -7.42 9.96
CA ALA A 88 -31.81 -6.76 11.11
C ALA A 88 -33.35 -6.79 11.06
N ASP A 89 -33.96 -7.10 12.20
CA ASP A 89 -35.39 -7.31 12.29
C ASP A 89 -36.16 -6.01 11.98
N MET A 90 -36.81 -5.97 10.82
CA MET A 90 -37.60 -4.82 10.40
C MET A 90 -38.82 -4.57 11.29
N PHE A 91 -39.37 -5.59 11.97
CA PHE A 91 -40.47 -5.41 12.91
C PHE A 91 -40.04 -4.65 14.16
N ALA A 92 -38.76 -4.72 14.52
CA ALA A 92 -38.21 -3.91 15.59
C ALA A 92 -38.11 -2.42 15.21
N PHE A 93 -38.16 -2.10 13.90
CA PHE A 93 -38.08 -0.72 13.41
C PHE A 93 -39.43 -0.15 12.96
N ILE A 94 -40.27 -0.93 12.28
CA ILE A 94 -41.57 -0.49 11.76
C ILE A 94 -42.67 -0.87 12.74
N ARG A 95 -43.38 0.11 13.29
CA ARG A 95 -44.38 -0.10 14.34
C ARG A 95 -45.68 -0.73 13.86
N THR A 96 -46.02 -0.57 12.59
CA THR A 96 -47.33 -0.93 12.03
C THR A 96 -47.39 -2.33 11.41
N ALA A 97 -46.27 -3.06 11.46
CA ALA A 97 -46.18 -4.41 10.93
C ALA A 97 -46.09 -5.43 12.08
N GLU A 98 -46.80 -6.56 11.94
CA GLU A 98 -46.86 -7.59 12.99
C GLU A 98 -46.33 -8.95 12.52
N THR A 99 -46.51 -9.30 11.24
CA THR A 99 -46.16 -10.62 10.69
C THR A 99 -45.59 -10.54 9.27
N ILE A 100 -44.83 -11.57 8.89
CA ILE A 100 -44.22 -11.70 7.56
C ILE A 100 -45.32 -12.02 6.52
N ASP A 101 -45.15 -11.47 5.31
CA ASP A 101 -45.98 -11.69 4.12
C ASP A 101 -47.48 -11.43 4.31
N THR A 102 -47.83 -10.60 5.30
CA THR A 102 -49.21 -10.15 5.54
C THR A 102 -49.37 -8.70 5.11
N TYR A 103 -50.47 -8.40 4.42
CA TYR A 103 -50.77 -7.05 3.94
C TYR A 103 -51.35 -6.16 5.05
N PHE A 104 -50.89 -4.92 5.13
CA PHE A 104 -51.39 -3.90 6.05
C PHE A 104 -51.41 -2.51 5.38
N PRO A 105 -52.14 -1.51 5.93
CA PRO A 105 -52.11 -0.14 5.42
C PRO A 105 -50.69 0.44 5.47
N CYS A 106 -50.20 0.99 4.36
CA CYS A 106 -48.85 1.56 4.31
C CYS A 106 -48.75 2.87 5.08
N SER A 107 -47.87 2.93 6.07
CA SER A 107 -47.66 4.13 6.90
C SER A 107 -46.68 5.13 6.28
N ILE A 108 -45.97 4.74 5.22
CA ILE A 108 -44.96 5.57 4.54
C ILE A 108 -45.54 6.28 3.32
N MET A 109 -46.53 5.67 2.65
CA MET A 109 -47.15 6.19 1.43
C MET A 109 -48.66 6.06 1.53
N GLU A 110 -49.33 7.20 1.64
CA GLU A 110 -50.79 7.26 1.78
C GLU A 110 -51.51 6.55 0.62
N GLY A 111 -52.56 5.80 0.94
CA GLY A 111 -53.36 5.06 -0.05
C GLY A 111 -52.73 3.76 -0.56
N ASN A 112 -51.49 3.44 -0.17
CA ASN A 112 -50.85 2.16 -0.50
C ASN A 112 -51.14 1.10 0.55
N TYR A 113 -51.01 -0.17 0.15
CA TYR A 113 -50.83 -1.28 1.08
C TYR A 113 -49.36 -1.67 1.14
N ALA A 114 -48.95 -2.28 2.25
CA ALA A 114 -47.59 -2.70 2.52
C ALA A 114 -47.52 -4.14 3.05
N TRP A 115 -46.33 -4.74 2.95
CA TRP A 115 -46.00 -6.02 3.58
C TRP A 115 -44.49 -6.11 3.80
N ILE A 116 -44.06 -6.95 4.75
CA ILE A 116 -42.65 -7.26 4.97
C ILE A 116 -42.41 -8.71 4.56
N SER A 117 -41.47 -8.94 3.66
CA SER A 117 -41.03 -10.30 3.28
C SER A 117 -39.65 -10.59 3.84
N LYS A 118 -39.34 -11.88 4.04
CA LYS A 118 -38.02 -12.36 4.44
C LYS A 118 -37.56 -13.44 3.46
N THR A 119 -36.36 -13.29 2.91
CA THR A 119 -35.75 -14.31 2.04
C THR A 119 -35.25 -15.51 2.85
N GLU A 120 -34.96 -16.63 2.18
CA GLU A 120 -34.39 -17.84 2.82
C GLU A 120 -33.07 -17.55 3.55
N VAL A 121 -32.25 -16.65 3.01
CA VAL A 121 -30.98 -16.19 3.62
C VAL A 121 -31.18 -15.15 4.73
N GLY A 122 -32.43 -14.82 5.06
CA GLY A 122 -32.80 -13.98 6.20
C GLY A 122 -33.01 -12.50 5.87
N HIS A 123 -32.75 -12.06 4.64
CA HIS A 123 -32.87 -10.64 4.28
C HIS A 123 -34.31 -10.16 4.32
N TYR A 124 -34.57 -9.11 5.10
CA TYR A 124 -35.86 -8.45 5.18
C TYR A 124 -36.03 -7.40 4.07
N ARG A 125 -37.25 -7.28 3.55
CA ARG A 125 -37.67 -6.25 2.59
C ARG A 125 -39.06 -5.75 2.96
N TYR A 126 -39.20 -4.43 3.10
CA TYR A 126 -40.51 -3.78 3.20
C TYR A 126 -40.96 -3.38 1.80
N PHE A 127 -42.20 -3.67 1.45
CA PHE A 127 -42.79 -3.27 0.18
C PHE A 127 -43.99 -2.38 0.40
N SER A 128 -44.17 -1.40 -0.50
CA SER A 128 -45.33 -0.51 -0.58
C SER A 128 -45.87 -0.56 -2.00
N LYS A 129 -47.17 -0.75 -2.18
CA LYS A 129 -47.78 -0.84 -3.52
C LYS A 129 -49.12 -0.14 -3.59
N SER A 130 -49.31 0.64 -4.64
CA SER A 130 -50.62 1.18 -5.03
C SER A 130 -51.34 0.20 -5.95
N LYS A 131 -52.67 0.31 -6.07
CA LYS A 131 -53.49 -0.62 -6.87
C LYS A 131 -52.99 -0.81 -8.32
N ASN A 132 -52.45 0.24 -8.94
CA ASN A 132 -52.10 0.28 -10.36
C ASN A 132 -50.60 0.52 -10.64
N ALA A 133 -49.73 0.44 -9.64
CA ALA A 133 -48.29 0.66 -9.81
C ALA A 133 -47.46 -0.58 -9.45
N ASN A 134 -46.21 -0.56 -9.92
CA ASN A 134 -45.19 -1.51 -9.45
C ASN A 134 -44.96 -1.31 -7.95
N ALA A 135 -44.68 -2.42 -7.25
CA ALA A 135 -44.29 -2.35 -5.84
C ALA A 135 -43.01 -1.53 -5.69
N ILE A 136 -42.94 -0.72 -4.64
CA ILE A 136 -41.74 0.00 -4.21
C ILE A 136 -41.14 -0.80 -3.07
N GLY A 137 -39.87 -1.19 -3.21
CA GLY A 137 -39.17 -1.98 -2.19
C GLY A 137 -38.16 -1.14 -1.41
N PHE A 138 -38.13 -1.33 -0.11
CA PHE A 138 -37.21 -0.71 0.84
C PHE A 138 -36.45 -1.81 1.60
N ASP A 139 -35.13 -1.70 1.64
CA ASP A 139 -34.31 -2.36 2.66
C ASP A 139 -34.23 -1.50 3.94
N LEU A 140 -33.60 -1.99 5.01
CA LEU A 140 -33.54 -1.23 6.26
C LEU A 140 -32.76 0.08 6.10
N ILE A 141 -31.74 0.10 5.25
CA ILE A 141 -30.97 1.32 4.98
C ILE A 141 -31.87 2.34 4.27
N ASP A 142 -32.66 1.90 3.29
CA ASP A 142 -33.63 2.76 2.60
C ASP A 142 -34.63 3.40 3.58
N LEU A 143 -35.10 2.64 4.58
CA LEU A 143 -35.99 3.15 5.63
C LEU A 143 -35.28 4.09 6.60
N LEU A 144 -34.01 3.81 6.94
CA LEU A 144 -33.20 4.69 7.76
C LEU A 144 -32.89 6.01 7.04
N GLU A 145 -32.70 6.01 5.72
CA GLU A 145 -32.54 7.24 4.92
C GLU A 145 -33.80 8.10 5.00
N VAL A 146 -34.99 7.49 4.90
CA VAL A 146 -36.27 8.19 5.10
C VAL A 146 -36.40 8.70 6.55
N TYR A 147 -35.97 7.92 7.53
CA TYR A 147 -36.02 8.31 8.95
C TYR A 147 -35.08 9.49 9.27
N TYR A 148 -33.84 9.47 8.79
CA TYR A 148 -32.85 10.52 9.07
C TYR A 148 -32.90 11.71 8.11
N GLY A 149 -33.40 11.52 6.89
CA GLY A 149 -33.40 12.55 5.85
C GLY A 149 -32.03 12.79 5.18
N TYR A 150 -31.13 11.82 5.28
CA TYR A 150 -29.73 11.93 4.82
C TYR A 150 -29.45 11.08 3.58
N SER A 151 -28.28 11.31 2.95
CA SER A 151 -27.77 10.41 1.92
C SER A 151 -27.45 9.02 2.48
N THR A 152 -27.24 8.03 1.62
CA THR A 152 -26.90 6.66 2.05
C THR A 152 -25.65 6.62 2.93
N SER A 153 -24.59 7.35 2.54
CA SER A 153 -23.33 7.37 3.27
C SER A 153 -23.50 7.94 4.67
N GLU A 154 -24.10 9.13 4.76
CA GLU A 154 -24.40 9.79 6.04
C GLU A 154 -25.34 8.95 6.91
N THR A 155 -26.32 8.27 6.31
CA THR A 155 -27.24 7.38 7.01
C THR A 155 -26.52 6.19 7.64
N ILE A 156 -25.61 5.55 6.90
CA ILE A 156 -24.83 4.41 7.42
C ILE A 156 -23.92 4.87 8.56
N GLU A 157 -23.21 5.98 8.40
CA GLU A 157 -22.35 6.54 9.45
C GLU A 157 -23.15 6.88 10.71
N LYS A 158 -24.30 7.54 10.55
CA LYS A 158 -25.22 7.89 11.64
C LYS A 158 -25.76 6.65 12.34
N ALA A 159 -26.21 5.64 11.59
CA ALA A 159 -26.77 4.41 12.11
C ALA A 159 -25.71 3.57 12.87
N VAL A 160 -24.50 3.41 12.33
CA VAL A 160 -23.38 2.73 13.00
C VAL A 160 -23.09 3.36 14.36
N LYS A 161 -23.03 4.69 14.41
CA LYS A 161 -22.81 5.45 15.64
C LYS A 161 -23.96 5.31 16.63
N ASP A 162 -25.20 5.51 16.18
CA ASP A 162 -26.38 5.51 17.05
C ASP A 162 -26.71 4.11 17.60
N LEU A 163 -26.45 3.06 16.81
CA LEU A 163 -26.55 1.64 17.19
C LEU A 163 -25.34 1.15 18.00
N LYS A 164 -24.29 1.97 18.15
CA LYS A 164 -23.04 1.65 18.85
C LYS A 164 -22.33 0.41 18.27
N ILE A 165 -22.32 0.30 16.94
CA ILE A 165 -21.59 -0.74 16.23
C ILE A 165 -20.10 -0.37 16.22
N LYS A 166 -19.24 -1.31 16.62
CA LYS A 166 -17.79 -1.18 16.50
C LYS A 166 -17.38 -1.63 15.09
N PHE A 167 -17.33 -0.69 14.16
CA PHE A 167 -16.92 -0.96 12.79
C PHE A 167 -15.39 -0.96 12.68
N MET A 168 -14.81 -2.13 12.44
CA MET A 168 -13.35 -2.32 12.49
C MET A 168 -12.63 -1.70 11.30
N GLU A 169 -13.29 -1.60 10.15
CA GLU A 169 -12.79 -0.93 8.95
C GLU A 169 -12.41 0.53 9.24
N ASP A 170 -13.29 1.30 9.88
CA ASP A 170 -13.00 2.70 10.26
C ASP A 170 -11.82 2.79 11.23
N ILE A 171 -11.74 1.87 12.19
CA ILE A 171 -10.63 1.81 13.14
C ILE A 171 -9.32 1.51 12.39
N TRP A 172 -9.35 0.62 11.41
CA TRP A 172 -8.18 0.31 10.58
C TRP A 172 -7.76 1.53 9.76
N VAL A 173 -8.69 2.20 9.07
CA VAL A 173 -8.43 3.42 8.31
C VAL A 173 -7.84 4.51 9.21
N GLU A 174 -8.43 4.73 10.39
CA GLU A 174 -7.94 5.71 11.35
C GLU A 174 -6.51 5.38 11.83
N ASN A 175 -6.21 4.11 12.09
CA ASN A 175 -4.87 3.69 12.48
C ASN A 175 -3.85 3.89 11.36
N GLN A 176 -4.21 3.60 10.11
CA GLN A 176 -3.35 3.87 8.96
C GLN A 176 -3.08 5.37 8.80
N ASN A 177 -4.12 6.21 8.91
CA ASN A 177 -3.98 7.67 8.83
C ASN A 177 -3.10 8.22 9.96
N LYS A 178 -3.28 7.74 11.20
CA LYS A 178 -2.44 8.11 12.36
C LYS A 178 -0.98 7.73 12.14
N LYS A 179 -0.70 6.55 11.56
CA LYS A 179 0.66 6.14 11.19
C LYS A 179 1.30 7.14 10.21
N TYR A 180 0.61 7.51 9.13
CA TYR A 180 1.15 8.45 8.14
C TYR A 180 1.36 9.85 8.73
N LEU A 181 0.43 10.34 9.55
CA LEU A 181 0.58 11.60 10.26
C LEU A 181 1.77 11.58 11.22
N SER A 182 1.94 10.51 11.99
CA SER A 182 3.09 10.33 12.88
C SER A 182 4.42 10.37 12.11
N ASN A 183 4.49 9.67 10.97
CA ASN A 183 5.66 9.71 10.09
C ASN A 183 5.94 11.13 9.59
N LEU A 184 4.92 11.87 9.13
CA LEU A 184 5.07 13.25 8.69
C LEU A 184 5.55 14.16 9.83
N THR A 185 5.01 14.01 11.04
CA THR A 185 5.48 14.73 12.22
C THR A 185 6.97 14.47 12.48
N MET A 186 7.46 13.23 12.32
CA MET A 186 8.88 12.96 12.46
C MET A 186 9.72 13.57 11.33
N ILE A 187 9.26 13.48 10.08
CA ILE A 187 9.94 14.06 8.91
C ILE A 187 10.12 15.58 9.08
N HIS A 188 9.11 16.27 9.59
CA HIS A 188 9.14 17.73 9.77
C HIS A 188 9.75 18.17 11.10
N GLY A 189 9.49 17.45 12.19
CA GLY A 189 9.76 17.88 13.56
C GLY A 189 10.93 17.16 14.25
N ALA A 190 11.27 15.94 13.83
CA ALA A 190 12.30 15.12 14.50
C ALA A 190 13.69 15.22 13.86
N LYS A 191 13.92 16.20 12.96
CA LYS A 191 15.20 16.33 12.24
C LYS A 191 16.42 16.33 13.17
N LYS A 192 16.35 17.09 14.28
CA LYS A 192 17.44 17.18 15.27
C LYS A 192 17.65 15.86 16.02
N MET A 193 16.57 15.19 16.42
CA MET A 193 16.65 13.88 17.09
C MET A 193 17.28 12.85 16.15
N ILE A 194 16.86 12.81 14.89
CA ILE A 194 17.42 11.89 13.90
C ILE A 194 18.90 12.18 13.64
N GLU A 195 19.29 13.44 13.55
CA GLU A 195 20.68 13.85 13.38
C GLU A 195 21.59 13.41 14.55
N GLN A 196 21.07 13.44 15.78
CA GLN A 196 21.81 13.10 16.99
C GLN A 196 21.86 11.60 17.25
N GLU A 197 20.71 10.92 17.16
CA GLU A 197 20.58 9.50 17.52
C GLU A 197 20.87 8.55 16.35
N TYR A 198 20.65 9.01 15.11
CA TYR A 198 20.80 8.21 13.88
C TYR A 198 21.64 8.96 12.83
N PRO A 199 22.92 9.29 13.15
CA PRO A 199 23.74 10.16 12.33
C PRO A 199 24.04 9.59 10.94
N HIS A 200 24.20 8.27 10.78
CA HIS A 200 24.46 7.65 9.47
C HIS A 200 23.22 7.73 8.57
N LEU A 201 22.05 7.43 9.12
CA LEU A 201 20.77 7.54 8.46
C LEU A 201 20.49 9.00 8.06
N PHE A 202 20.77 9.95 8.95
CA PHE A 202 20.56 11.36 8.69
C PHE A 202 21.34 11.86 7.47
N GLN A 203 22.56 11.36 7.24
CA GLN A 203 23.35 11.70 6.04
C GLN A 203 22.61 11.37 4.74
N TYR A 204 21.86 10.27 4.71
CA TYR A 204 21.03 9.89 3.56
C TYR A 204 19.71 10.64 3.51
N LEU A 205 19.08 10.91 4.65
CA LEU A 205 17.76 11.54 4.69
C LEU A 205 17.79 13.02 4.33
N LYS A 206 18.79 13.78 4.81
CA LYS A 206 18.78 15.25 4.79
C LYS A 206 18.53 15.89 3.41
N GLY A 207 18.94 15.25 2.33
CA GLY A 207 18.75 15.73 0.95
C GLY A 207 17.47 15.23 0.27
N HIS A 208 16.75 14.30 0.89
CA HIS A 208 15.70 13.50 0.26
C HIS A 208 14.42 13.39 1.09
N LEU A 209 14.31 14.06 2.24
CA LEU A 209 13.11 14.05 3.10
C LEU A 209 11.84 14.38 2.32
N LYS A 210 11.89 15.30 1.34
CA LYS A 210 10.73 15.65 0.53
C LYS A 210 10.17 14.47 -0.27
N VAL A 211 11.02 13.54 -0.71
CA VAL A 211 10.56 12.31 -1.39
C VAL A 211 9.81 11.42 -0.41
N LEU A 212 10.31 11.27 0.82
CA LEU A 212 9.66 10.46 1.85
C LEU A 212 8.34 11.09 2.32
N GLU A 213 8.29 12.42 2.42
CA GLU A 213 7.09 13.21 2.70
C GLU A 213 6.02 12.96 1.62
N THR A 214 6.37 13.17 0.34
CA THR A 214 5.48 12.93 -0.79
C THR A 214 4.94 11.50 -0.80
N MET A 215 5.79 10.50 -0.51
CA MET A 215 5.36 9.11 -0.42
C MET A 215 4.35 8.89 0.72
N ASN A 216 4.56 9.48 1.90
CA ASN A 216 3.58 9.39 3.00
C ASN A 216 2.26 10.09 2.67
N VAL A 217 2.31 11.25 2.00
CA VAL A 217 1.10 11.97 1.54
C VAL A 217 0.32 11.11 0.55
N ILE A 218 0.98 10.58 -0.49
CA ILE A 218 0.35 9.70 -1.48
C ILE A 218 -0.24 8.46 -0.79
N ALA A 219 0.48 7.86 0.16
CA ALA A 219 -0.01 6.70 0.89
C ALA A 219 -1.26 7.01 1.72
N ASN A 220 -1.28 8.17 2.41
CA ASN A 220 -2.38 8.61 3.26
C ASN A 220 -3.66 8.87 2.44
N ILE A 221 -3.55 9.57 1.31
CA ILE A 221 -4.72 9.81 0.43
C ILE A 221 -5.23 8.53 -0.26
N ASN A 222 -4.42 7.47 -0.28
CA ASN A 222 -4.78 6.18 -0.88
C ASN A 222 -5.10 5.11 0.18
N VAL A 223 -5.42 5.50 1.42
CA VAL A 223 -6.00 4.57 2.39
C VAL A 223 -7.40 4.21 1.93
N LYS A 224 -7.54 3.02 1.36
CA LYS A 224 -8.81 2.49 0.86
C LYS A 224 -9.47 1.61 1.93
N LYS A 225 -9.63 0.32 1.63
CA LYS A 225 -10.20 -0.68 2.52
C LYS A 225 -9.14 -1.64 3.05
N GLN A 226 -9.39 -2.23 4.21
CA GLN A 226 -8.52 -3.21 4.83
C GLN A 226 -8.33 -4.45 3.93
N GLU A 227 -9.35 -4.85 3.17
CA GLU A 227 -9.28 -5.95 2.19
C GLU A 227 -8.24 -5.73 1.07
N PHE A 228 -7.87 -4.47 0.81
CA PHE A 228 -6.84 -4.09 -0.15
C PHE A 228 -5.45 -3.92 0.47
N GLY A 229 -5.34 -4.13 1.79
CA GLY A 229 -4.07 -4.14 2.49
C GLY A 229 -3.34 -5.48 2.36
N TYR A 230 -2.12 -5.52 2.88
CA TYR A 230 -1.33 -6.74 3.02
C TYR A 230 -0.67 -6.77 4.39
N ASN A 231 -0.79 -7.89 5.10
CA ASN A 231 -0.32 -8.06 6.47
C ASN A 231 -0.78 -6.93 7.42
N GLY A 232 -2.04 -6.49 7.27
CA GLY A 232 -2.63 -5.43 8.10
C GLY A 232 -2.18 -4.02 7.75
N GLU A 233 -1.33 -3.84 6.73
CA GLU A 233 -0.81 -2.55 6.28
C GLU A 233 -1.51 -2.08 5.01
N ASN A 234 -1.72 -0.76 4.90
CA ASN A 234 -2.21 -0.16 3.67
C ASN A 234 -1.17 -0.28 2.55
N ILE A 235 -1.63 -0.78 1.40
CA ILE A 235 -0.86 -0.79 0.15
C ILE A 235 -1.34 0.35 -0.74
N PHE A 236 -0.40 1.05 -1.37
CA PHE A 236 -0.70 2.02 -2.44
C PHE A 236 0.24 1.82 -3.62
N PHE A 237 -0.20 2.24 -4.82
CA PHE A 237 0.66 2.27 -6.00
C PHE A 237 1.03 3.70 -6.37
N ALA A 238 2.24 3.88 -6.88
CA ALA A 238 2.69 5.16 -7.41
C ALA A 238 3.75 4.95 -8.49
N SER A 239 3.56 5.59 -9.64
CA SER A 239 4.59 5.59 -10.67
C SER A 239 5.71 6.55 -10.29
N ASN A 240 6.95 6.22 -10.65
CA ASN A 240 8.08 7.12 -10.40
C ASN A 240 7.90 8.47 -11.11
N SER A 241 7.23 8.51 -12.26
CA SER A 241 6.88 9.75 -12.97
C SER A 241 5.92 10.59 -12.14
N TYR A 242 4.84 10.00 -11.64
CA TYR A 242 3.87 10.70 -10.80
C TYR A 242 4.51 11.30 -9.54
N ILE A 243 5.42 10.57 -8.89
CA ILE A 243 6.15 11.08 -7.73
C ILE A 243 7.10 12.22 -8.13
N ALA A 244 7.80 12.08 -9.27
CA ALA A 244 8.68 13.12 -9.78
C ALA A 244 7.94 14.42 -10.12
N ASP A 245 6.76 14.30 -10.76
CA ASP A 245 5.89 15.43 -11.11
C ASP A 245 5.41 16.15 -9.85
N PHE A 246 5.02 15.41 -8.80
CA PHE A 246 4.63 15.98 -7.51
C PHE A 246 5.77 16.77 -6.84
N LEU A 247 7.02 16.35 -7.06
CA LEU A 247 8.21 16.99 -6.49
C LEU A 247 8.69 18.20 -7.30
N GLY A 248 8.30 18.34 -8.56
CA GLY A 248 8.65 19.44 -9.48
C GLY A 248 10.12 19.49 -9.95
N ASN A 249 11.06 19.18 -9.05
CA ASN A 249 12.51 19.35 -9.28
C ASN A 249 13.28 18.02 -9.37
N TYR A 250 12.57 16.89 -9.40
CA TYR A 250 13.19 15.57 -9.46
C TYR A 250 13.02 14.95 -10.84
N THR A 251 14.09 14.31 -11.33
CA THR A 251 13.99 13.47 -12.53
C THR A 251 13.46 12.09 -12.16
N LEU A 252 12.83 11.39 -13.12
CA LEU A 252 12.42 9.99 -13.00
C LEU A 252 13.54 9.09 -12.44
N SER A 253 14.77 9.29 -12.94
CA SER A 253 15.94 8.50 -12.56
C SER A 253 16.34 8.76 -11.11
N THR A 254 16.38 10.03 -10.70
CA THR A 254 16.69 10.43 -9.32
C THR A 254 15.63 9.89 -8.36
N THR A 255 14.35 10.07 -8.68
CA THR A 255 13.23 9.56 -7.88
C THR A 255 13.33 8.05 -7.66
N ASN A 256 13.55 7.28 -8.73
CA ASN A 256 13.70 5.83 -8.64
C ASN A 256 14.87 5.43 -7.73
N LYS A 257 16.02 6.11 -7.85
CA LYS A 257 17.21 5.84 -7.04
C LYS A 257 16.99 6.14 -5.57
N VAL A 258 16.34 7.26 -5.24
CA VAL A 258 16.01 7.63 -3.86
C VAL A 258 14.98 6.66 -3.26
N ILE A 259 13.96 6.27 -4.01
CA ILE A 259 13.00 5.25 -3.56
C ILE A 259 13.70 3.91 -3.30
N ASN A 260 14.64 3.50 -4.15
CA ASN A 260 15.43 2.29 -3.90
C ASN A 260 16.29 2.41 -2.64
N LEU A 261 16.90 3.58 -2.39
CA LEU A 261 17.64 3.84 -1.17
C LEU A 261 16.74 3.70 0.06
N PHE A 262 15.57 4.34 0.06
CA PHE A 262 14.61 4.20 1.16
C PHE A 262 14.09 2.77 1.33
N ALA A 263 13.97 2.02 0.23
CA ALA A 263 13.61 0.62 0.28
C ALA A 263 14.71 -0.26 0.91
N VAL A 264 15.98 0.03 0.63
CA VAL A 264 17.11 -0.61 1.32
C VAL A 264 17.10 -0.27 2.80
N LEU A 265 16.96 1.02 3.15
CA LEU A 265 16.92 1.46 4.54
C LEU A 265 15.71 0.90 5.31
N GLY A 266 14.64 0.49 4.61
CA GLY A 266 13.43 -0.07 5.21
C GLY A 266 12.36 0.97 5.54
N LEU A 267 12.58 2.23 5.18
CA LEU A 267 11.61 3.33 5.32
C LEU A 267 10.45 3.20 4.32
N ILE A 268 10.63 2.40 3.26
CA ILE A 268 9.61 2.03 2.28
C ILE A 268 9.77 0.53 2.03
N LYS A 269 8.67 -0.21 1.84
CA LYS A 269 8.69 -1.61 1.40
C LYS A 269 8.03 -1.69 0.03
N LYS A 270 8.69 -2.30 -0.94
CA LYS A 270 8.08 -2.60 -2.24
C LYS A 270 7.37 -3.94 -2.17
N ILE A 271 6.20 -4.02 -2.78
CA ILE A 271 5.36 -5.23 -2.75
C ILE A 271 5.58 -6.04 -4.02
N LYS A 272 5.84 -7.34 -3.85
CA LYS A 272 5.95 -8.28 -4.97
C LYS A 272 4.57 -8.59 -5.52
N GLU A 273 4.52 -8.95 -6.79
CA GLU A 273 3.25 -9.17 -7.51
C GLU A 273 2.36 -10.21 -6.82
N GLU A 274 2.95 -11.29 -6.29
CA GLU A 274 2.23 -12.37 -5.60
C GLU A 274 1.51 -11.94 -4.31
N TYR A 275 1.85 -10.77 -3.76
CA TYR A 275 1.26 -10.25 -2.52
C TYR A 275 0.29 -9.09 -2.75
N ILE A 276 0.06 -8.71 -4.01
CA ILE A 276 -0.90 -7.65 -4.36
C ILE A 276 -2.31 -8.27 -4.45
N PRO A 277 -3.33 -7.67 -3.80
CA PRO A 277 -4.71 -8.10 -3.96
C PRO A 277 -5.15 -8.16 -5.43
N VAL A 278 -5.87 -9.22 -5.80
CA VAL A 278 -6.19 -9.55 -7.20
C VAL A 278 -6.90 -8.39 -7.92
N GLN A 279 -7.84 -7.71 -7.26
CA GLN A 279 -8.55 -6.56 -7.86
C GLN A 279 -7.57 -5.42 -8.20
N LEU A 280 -6.69 -5.06 -7.27
CA LEU A 280 -5.68 -4.01 -7.50
C LEU A 280 -4.69 -4.41 -8.60
N LEU A 281 -4.24 -5.67 -8.60
CA LEU A 281 -3.32 -6.17 -9.62
C LEU A 281 -3.94 -6.08 -11.01
N HIS A 282 -5.21 -6.45 -11.15
CA HIS A 282 -5.95 -6.34 -12.41
C HIS A 282 -5.99 -4.88 -12.92
N GLU A 283 -6.37 -3.93 -12.07
CA GLU A 283 -6.38 -2.49 -12.41
C GLU A 283 -5.01 -2.03 -12.91
N SER A 284 -3.93 -2.42 -12.22
CA SER A 284 -2.58 -2.01 -12.62
C SER A 284 -2.11 -2.60 -13.95
N LYS A 285 -2.50 -3.85 -14.25
CA LYS A 285 -2.20 -4.51 -15.53
C LYS A 285 -2.93 -3.83 -16.68
N VAL A 286 -4.21 -3.52 -16.50
CA VAL A 286 -5.00 -2.74 -17.48
C VAL A 286 -4.37 -1.38 -17.76
N ILE A 287 -3.91 -0.67 -16.72
CA ILE A 287 -3.22 0.61 -16.89
C ILE A 287 -1.88 0.44 -17.63
N ALA A 288 -1.11 -0.59 -17.27
CA ALA A 288 0.17 -0.89 -17.88
C ALA A 288 0.01 -1.19 -19.38
N ASP A 289 -0.93 -2.05 -19.74
CA ASP A 289 -1.23 -2.41 -21.12
C ASP A 289 -1.68 -1.20 -21.93
N ARG A 290 -2.64 -0.42 -21.38
CA ARG A 290 -3.16 0.79 -22.04
C ARG A 290 -2.08 1.84 -22.31
N ARG A 291 -1.11 1.97 -21.39
CA ARG A 291 -0.01 2.92 -21.49
C ARG A 291 1.26 2.31 -22.12
N ASN A 292 1.18 1.07 -22.59
CA ASN A 292 2.30 0.30 -23.14
C ASN A 292 3.54 0.31 -22.22
N LEU A 293 3.31 0.20 -20.90
CA LEU A 293 4.35 0.10 -19.91
C LEU A 293 4.86 -1.34 -19.91
N GLY A 294 6.17 -1.53 -20.10
CA GLY A 294 6.74 -2.89 -20.08
C GLY A 294 6.73 -3.57 -18.70
N ASN A 295 6.37 -2.83 -17.64
CA ASN A 295 6.20 -3.33 -16.27
C ASN A 295 4.92 -2.71 -15.67
N ILE A 296 4.27 -3.40 -14.72
CA ILE A 296 3.19 -2.83 -13.90
C ILE A 296 3.69 -1.65 -13.06
N ILE A 297 2.76 -0.87 -12.50
CA ILE A 297 3.10 0.19 -11.55
C ILE A 297 3.57 -0.46 -10.23
N SER A 298 4.59 0.12 -9.59
CA SER A 298 5.08 -0.37 -8.30
C SER A 298 4.08 -0.11 -7.18
N TYR A 299 3.97 -1.09 -6.28
CA TYR A 299 3.20 -1.01 -5.05
C TYR A 299 4.11 -0.91 -3.83
N TYR A 300 3.64 -0.19 -2.81
CA TYR A 300 4.42 0.16 -1.64
C TYR A 300 3.63 0.02 -0.35
N ILE A 301 4.35 -0.29 0.73
CA ILE A 301 3.94 -0.09 2.13
C ILE A 301 4.95 0.89 2.74
N ILE A 302 4.47 1.86 3.51
CA ILE A 302 5.33 2.68 4.38
C ILE A 302 5.07 2.24 5.83
N PRO A 303 6.06 1.65 6.51
CA PRO A 303 5.95 1.29 7.91
C PRO A 303 5.95 2.53 8.83
N PRO A 304 5.60 2.38 10.12
CA PRO A 304 5.84 3.43 11.11
C PRO A 304 7.33 3.76 11.16
N MET A 305 7.67 5.04 11.01
CA MET A 305 9.06 5.46 10.88
C MET A 305 9.84 5.16 12.15
N ILE A 306 9.24 5.40 13.32
CA ILE A 306 9.82 5.12 14.64
C ILE A 306 10.29 3.67 14.78
N ASP A 307 9.53 2.72 14.26
CA ASP A 307 9.85 1.29 14.32
C ASP A 307 11.00 0.89 13.39
N THR A 308 11.37 1.78 12.46
CA THR A 308 12.38 1.50 11.43
C THR A 308 13.70 2.24 11.63
N LEU A 309 13.75 3.29 12.45
CA LEU A 309 14.94 4.15 12.57
C LEU A 309 16.20 3.39 12.98
N ALA A 310 16.12 2.55 14.01
CA ALA A 310 17.28 1.81 14.52
C ALA A 310 17.86 0.82 13.49
N GLU A 311 17.00 0.12 12.76
CA GLU A 311 17.44 -0.80 11.71
C GLU A 311 17.92 -0.06 10.46
N ALA A 312 17.29 1.07 10.14
CA ALA A 312 17.71 1.93 9.05
C ALA A 312 19.09 2.55 9.31
N GLU A 313 19.40 2.89 10.55
CA GLU A 313 20.73 3.38 10.97
C GLU A 313 21.82 2.33 10.74
N LYS A 314 21.60 1.09 11.18
CA LYS A 314 22.55 -0.02 10.94
C LYS A 314 22.79 -0.23 9.45
N LYS A 315 21.73 -0.20 8.63
CA LYS A 315 21.88 -0.33 7.18
C LYS A 315 22.59 0.87 6.57
N ALA A 316 22.33 2.08 7.06
CA ALA A 316 23.00 3.28 6.60
C ALA A 316 24.51 3.23 6.89
N GLU A 317 24.91 2.78 8.08
CA GLU A 317 26.30 2.53 8.43
C GLU A 317 26.97 1.58 7.43
N VAL A 318 26.37 0.41 7.19
CA VAL A 318 26.87 -0.56 6.19
C VAL A 318 26.99 0.07 4.79
N LEU A 319 26.02 0.88 4.37
CA LEU A 319 26.09 1.57 3.07
C LEU A 319 27.25 2.58 3.01
N ILE A 320 27.51 3.32 4.10
CA ILE A 320 28.60 4.30 4.19
C ILE A 320 29.96 3.61 4.11
N GLU A 321 30.15 2.54 4.89
CA GLU A 321 31.38 1.72 4.87
C GLU A 321 31.66 1.18 3.46
N ASN A 322 30.61 0.86 2.72
CA ASN A 322 30.66 0.34 1.36
C ASN A 322 30.61 1.44 0.27
N HIS A 323 30.65 2.73 0.65
CA HIS A 323 30.57 3.88 -0.27
C HIS A 323 29.38 3.83 -1.25
N ILE A 324 28.25 3.35 -0.75
CA ILE A 324 27.00 3.34 -1.50
C ILE A 324 26.26 4.64 -1.24
N SER A 325 25.89 5.32 -2.32
CA SER A 325 25.06 6.51 -2.29
C SER A 325 23.83 6.29 -3.16
N TYR A 326 22.81 7.14 -3.05
CA TYR A 326 21.64 7.05 -3.94
C TYR A 326 22.06 7.11 -5.42
N THR A 327 23.14 7.81 -5.79
CA THR A 327 23.54 7.95 -7.20
C THR A 327 24.09 6.65 -7.80
N ASN A 328 24.71 5.80 -6.96
CA ASN A 328 25.41 4.59 -7.38
C ASN A 328 24.76 3.29 -6.88
N ILE A 329 23.61 3.37 -6.22
CA ILE A 329 22.85 2.23 -5.71
C ILE A 329 22.33 1.35 -6.86
N SER A 330 22.49 0.05 -6.76
CA SER A 330 22.03 -0.91 -7.77
C SER A 330 21.73 -2.27 -7.15
N ARG A 331 20.89 -3.06 -7.82
CA ARG A 331 20.57 -4.44 -7.41
C ARG A 331 21.83 -5.27 -7.19
N ALA A 332 22.84 -5.09 -8.04
CA ALA A 332 24.07 -5.87 -7.94
C ALA A 332 24.86 -5.57 -6.68
N LYS A 333 25.05 -4.28 -6.36
CA LYS A 333 25.75 -3.86 -5.14
C LYS A 333 24.98 -4.25 -3.88
N ILE A 334 23.65 -4.09 -3.90
CA ILE A 334 22.82 -4.47 -2.77
C ILE A 334 22.82 -5.99 -2.57
N SER A 335 22.78 -6.79 -3.65
CA SER A 335 22.92 -8.25 -3.57
C SER A 335 24.29 -8.67 -3.03
N PHE A 336 25.36 -7.97 -3.43
CA PHE A 336 26.70 -8.25 -2.95
C PHE A 336 26.87 -7.98 -1.44
N ILE A 337 26.27 -6.89 -0.93
CA ILE A 337 26.42 -6.45 0.46
C ILE A 337 25.43 -7.16 1.39
N PHE A 338 24.15 -7.23 1.02
CA PHE A 338 23.07 -7.72 1.89
C PHE A 338 22.53 -9.10 1.48
N GLY A 339 23.04 -9.69 0.40
CA GLY A 339 22.57 -10.96 -0.13
C GLY A 339 21.45 -10.83 -1.19
N GLU A 340 21.30 -11.88 -2.00
CA GLU A 340 20.37 -11.89 -3.12
C GLU A 340 18.90 -11.81 -2.69
N ASP A 341 18.53 -12.46 -1.58
CA ASP A 341 17.14 -12.46 -1.12
C ASP A 341 16.71 -11.07 -0.62
N PHE A 342 17.61 -10.35 0.06
CA PHE A 342 17.39 -8.96 0.43
C PHE A 342 17.22 -8.10 -0.83
N ALA A 343 18.10 -8.25 -1.82
CA ALA A 343 18.01 -7.50 -3.07
C ALA A 343 16.70 -7.78 -3.84
N LYS A 344 16.21 -9.03 -3.86
CA LYS A 344 14.92 -9.39 -4.48
C LYS A 344 13.74 -8.71 -3.80
N ASN A 345 13.80 -8.47 -2.49
CA ASN A 345 12.75 -7.76 -1.76
C ASN A 345 12.77 -6.24 -2.01
N VAL A 346 13.91 -5.66 -2.36
CA VAL A 346 14.04 -4.23 -2.72
C VAL A 346 13.71 -3.99 -4.20
N TYR A 347 14.12 -4.90 -5.07
CA TYR A 347 13.98 -4.82 -6.53
C TYR A 347 12.96 -5.85 -7.04
N VAL A 348 11.70 -5.62 -6.68
CA VAL A 348 10.58 -6.56 -6.89
C VAL A 348 10.12 -6.70 -8.34
N GLN A 349 10.33 -5.68 -9.17
CA GLN A 349 9.92 -5.75 -10.56
C GLN A 349 10.95 -6.49 -11.40
N GLU A 350 10.46 -7.36 -12.28
CA GLU A 350 11.32 -7.98 -13.28
C GLU A 350 11.91 -6.92 -14.20
N ILE A 351 13.19 -7.10 -14.50
CA ILE A 351 13.88 -6.33 -15.50
C ILE A 351 13.38 -6.86 -16.84
N GLN A 352 12.91 -6.01 -17.74
CA GLN A 352 12.51 -6.40 -19.10
C GLN A 352 13.57 -7.33 -19.73
N LYS A 353 13.16 -8.40 -20.42
CA LYS A 353 14.06 -9.45 -20.99
C LYS A 353 15.32 -8.90 -21.68
N ASN A 354 15.20 -7.80 -22.43
CA ASN A 354 16.31 -7.17 -23.15
C ASN A 354 17.34 -6.47 -22.22
N LYS A 355 16.95 -6.12 -21.00
CA LYS A 355 17.78 -5.50 -19.96
C LYS A 355 18.31 -6.52 -18.93
N ILE A 356 17.73 -7.72 -18.83
CA ILE A 356 18.18 -8.80 -17.93
C ILE A 356 19.66 -9.13 -18.17
N LYS A 357 20.03 -9.39 -19.44
CA LYS A 357 21.41 -9.69 -19.82
C LYS A 357 22.40 -8.60 -19.38
N LYS A 358 21.98 -7.33 -19.34
CA LYS A 358 22.84 -6.23 -18.87
C LYS A 358 22.96 -6.16 -17.35
N ALA A 359 21.99 -6.66 -16.60
CA ALA A 359 21.97 -6.60 -15.13
C ALA A 359 22.61 -7.82 -14.47
N GLU A 360 22.50 -9.02 -15.08
CA GLU A 360 23.11 -10.25 -14.56
C GLU A 360 24.63 -10.29 -14.74
N VAL A 361 25.12 -9.70 -15.82
CA VAL A 361 26.55 -9.69 -16.16
C VAL A 361 27.39 -9.06 -15.03
N PRO A 362 27.07 -7.85 -14.50
CA PRO A 362 27.78 -7.30 -13.35
C PRO A 362 27.77 -8.21 -12.11
N ASN A 363 26.63 -8.81 -11.77
CA ASN A 363 26.52 -9.73 -10.62
C ASN A 363 27.44 -10.94 -10.73
N LEU A 364 27.46 -11.56 -11.92
CA LEU A 364 28.33 -12.69 -12.18
C LEU A 364 29.81 -12.27 -12.15
N ILE A 365 30.14 -11.13 -12.74
CA ILE A 365 31.49 -10.57 -12.72
C ILE A 365 31.95 -10.32 -11.27
N HIS A 366 31.11 -9.72 -10.42
CA HIS A 366 31.43 -9.44 -9.02
C HIS A 366 31.75 -10.72 -8.23
N LYS A 367 30.95 -11.78 -8.40
CA LYS A 367 31.22 -13.10 -7.78
C LYS A 367 32.52 -13.73 -8.27
N ILE A 368 32.83 -13.63 -9.56
CA ILE A 368 34.07 -14.19 -10.11
C ILE A 368 35.29 -13.37 -9.68
N LEU A 369 35.18 -12.04 -9.61
CA LEU A 369 36.23 -11.17 -9.07
C LEU A 369 36.55 -11.49 -7.61
N GLU A 370 35.52 -11.74 -6.79
CA GLU A 370 35.68 -12.21 -5.41
C GLU A 370 36.43 -13.55 -5.35
N LYS A 371 36.00 -14.53 -6.16
CA LYS A 371 36.68 -15.82 -6.27
C LYS A 371 38.14 -15.66 -6.68
N ASN A 372 38.42 -14.81 -7.66
CA ASN A 372 39.77 -14.54 -8.13
C ASN A 372 40.66 -13.97 -7.03
N LEU A 373 40.14 -13.03 -6.23
CA LEU A 373 40.81 -12.45 -5.07
C LEU A 373 41.14 -13.52 -4.02
N LEU A 374 40.13 -14.31 -3.61
CA LEU A 374 40.32 -15.36 -2.61
C LEU A 374 41.29 -16.44 -3.06
N GLU A 375 41.26 -16.82 -4.34
CA GLU A 375 42.19 -17.79 -4.89
C GLU A 375 43.63 -17.26 -4.90
N LEU A 376 43.83 -15.99 -5.25
CA LEU A 376 45.17 -15.36 -5.18
C LEU A 376 45.68 -15.32 -3.74
N LEU A 377 44.85 -14.89 -2.79
CA LEU A 377 45.21 -14.87 -1.37
C LEU A 377 45.57 -16.28 -0.87
N SER A 378 44.82 -17.31 -1.27
CA SER A 378 45.09 -18.70 -0.86
C SER A 378 46.40 -19.27 -1.42
N LYS A 379 46.80 -18.86 -2.63
CA LYS A 379 47.95 -19.44 -3.34
C LYS A 379 49.28 -18.77 -3.00
N GLN A 380 49.26 -17.46 -2.80
CA GLN A 380 50.48 -16.65 -2.68
C GLN A 380 50.45 -15.68 -1.49
N GLY A 381 49.40 -15.69 -0.66
CA GLY A 381 49.30 -14.85 0.55
C GLY A 381 48.86 -13.41 0.30
N TYR A 382 49.01 -12.88 -0.91
CA TYR A 382 48.66 -11.49 -1.25
C TYR A 382 47.95 -11.35 -2.60
N ALA A 383 47.25 -10.23 -2.82
CA ALA A 383 46.65 -9.91 -4.12
C ALA A 383 46.65 -8.39 -4.43
N THR A 384 47.04 -7.99 -5.64
CA THR A 384 46.81 -6.62 -6.14
C THR A 384 45.54 -6.55 -6.97
N LYS A 385 44.93 -5.36 -7.12
CA LYS A 385 43.77 -5.15 -8.01
C LYS A 385 44.04 -5.63 -9.43
N LYS A 386 45.22 -5.33 -9.97
CA LYS A 386 45.64 -5.77 -11.31
C LYS A 386 45.69 -7.29 -11.43
N MET A 387 46.18 -8.00 -10.41
CA MET A 387 46.20 -9.47 -10.43
C MET A 387 44.78 -10.04 -10.48
N VAL A 388 43.88 -9.51 -9.63
CA VAL A 388 42.48 -9.92 -9.57
C VAL A 388 41.79 -9.68 -10.93
N ALA A 389 41.98 -8.50 -11.51
CA ALA A 389 41.36 -8.11 -12.77
C ALA A 389 41.97 -8.78 -14.00
N LYS A 390 43.25 -9.21 -13.96
CA LYS A 390 43.91 -9.93 -15.07
C LYS A 390 43.35 -11.35 -15.26
N LYS A 391 42.94 -12.02 -14.18
CA LYS A 391 42.33 -13.36 -14.25
C LYS A 391 41.07 -13.35 -15.12
N TYR A 392 41.04 -14.25 -16.11
CA TYR A 392 40.03 -14.30 -17.18
C TYR A 392 38.60 -14.41 -16.65
N ILE A 393 37.68 -13.60 -17.21
CA ILE A 393 36.24 -13.67 -16.93
C ILE A 393 35.47 -13.55 -18.25
N GLY A 394 35.28 -14.68 -18.93
CA GLY A 394 34.51 -14.75 -20.18
C GLY A 394 34.94 -13.71 -21.22
N LYS A 395 33.98 -13.05 -21.88
CA LYS A 395 34.24 -12.06 -22.95
C LYS A 395 34.64 -10.66 -22.44
N THR A 396 34.96 -10.48 -21.16
CA THR A 396 35.26 -9.15 -20.60
C THR A 396 36.71 -8.72 -20.84
N THR A 397 36.93 -7.43 -21.08
CA THR A 397 38.30 -6.88 -21.14
C THR A 397 38.89 -6.74 -19.74
N VAL A 398 40.21 -6.60 -19.61
CA VAL A 398 40.85 -6.31 -18.31
C VAL A 398 40.34 -4.97 -17.76
N LYS A 399 40.19 -3.96 -18.63
CA LYS A 399 39.70 -2.62 -18.27
C LYS A 399 38.27 -2.65 -17.72
N ASP A 400 37.40 -3.48 -18.28
CA ASP A 400 36.03 -3.65 -17.75
C ASP A 400 36.06 -4.28 -16.35
N ARG A 401 36.91 -5.30 -16.16
CA ARG A 401 37.11 -5.97 -14.88
C ARG A 401 37.68 -5.04 -13.82
N GLU A 402 38.65 -4.20 -14.16
CA GLU A 402 39.17 -3.16 -13.27
C GLU A 402 38.08 -2.18 -12.85
N LYS A 403 37.26 -1.72 -13.82
CA LYS A 403 36.15 -0.80 -13.53
C LYS A 403 35.09 -1.42 -12.63
N GLU A 404 34.72 -2.68 -12.85
CA GLU A 404 33.79 -3.39 -11.97
C GLU A 404 34.41 -3.69 -10.60
N LEU A 405 35.68 -4.06 -10.55
CA LEU A 405 36.41 -4.31 -9.31
C LEU A 405 36.45 -3.05 -8.43
N GLU A 406 36.73 -1.88 -9.01
CA GLU A 406 36.72 -0.62 -8.26
C GLU A 406 35.37 -0.33 -7.59
N LYS A 407 34.26 -0.75 -8.19
CA LYS A 407 32.91 -0.52 -7.63
C LYS A 407 32.62 -1.35 -6.39
N ILE A 408 33.32 -2.47 -6.21
CA ILE A 408 33.08 -3.44 -5.12
C ILE A 408 34.32 -3.67 -4.25
N TRP A 409 35.45 -3.04 -4.55
CA TRP A 409 36.74 -3.34 -3.91
C TRP A 409 36.68 -3.20 -2.40
N LYS A 410 36.14 -2.08 -1.91
CA LYS A 410 35.98 -1.86 -0.46
C LYS A 410 35.06 -2.89 0.17
N SER A 411 33.94 -3.20 -0.48
CA SER A 411 33.03 -4.27 -0.04
C SER A 411 33.72 -5.62 0.04
N LEU A 412 34.60 -5.95 -0.90
CA LEU A 412 35.41 -7.18 -0.86
C LEU A 412 36.38 -7.19 0.33
N LEU A 413 37.06 -6.08 0.59
CA LEU A 413 38.01 -5.97 1.70
C LEU A 413 37.30 -6.11 3.05
N ILE A 414 36.16 -5.45 3.24
CA ILE A 414 35.37 -5.54 4.47
C ILE A 414 34.84 -6.96 4.65
N LYS A 415 34.14 -7.49 3.66
CA LYS A 415 33.50 -8.81 3.71
C LYS A 415 34.48 -9.95 3.98
N ASN A 416 35.70 -9.84 3.47
CA ASN A 416 36.73 -10.88 3.61
C ASN A 416 37.81 -10.53 4.64
N GLU A 417 37.57 -9.50 5.46
CA GLU A 417 38.47 -9.08 6.56
C GLU A 417 39.92 -8.87 6.11
N LEU A 418 40.10 -8.13 5.01
CA LEU A 418 41.42 -7.94 4.38
C LEU A 418 42.02 -6.58 4.71
N HIS A 419 43.34 -6.56 4.93
CA HIS A 419 44.14 -5.33 4.93
C HIS A 419 44.50 -4.93 3.51
N TYR A 420 44.39 -3.64 3.18
CA TYR A 420 44.82 -3.09 1.89
C TYR A 420 45.83 -1.96 2.11
N MET A 421 47.10 -2.23 1.84
CA MET A 421 48.21 -1.34 2.23
C MET A 421 49.35 -1.35 1.21
N LYS A 422 50.24 -0.35 1.29
CA LYS A 422 51.51 -0.40 0.56
C LYS A 422 52.42 -1.44 1.21
N PRO A 423 53.09 -2.30 0.42
CA PRO A 423 54.02 -3.28 0.94
C PRO A 423 55.24 -2.60 1.57
N THR A 424 55.66 -3.08 2.74
CA THR A 424 56.92 -2.68 3.39
C THR A 424 58.13 -3.24 2.63
N LYS A 425 59.36 -2.91 3.06
CA LYS A 425 60.56 -3.51 2.45
C LYS A 425 60.58 -5.02 2.68
N GLU A 426 60.26 -5.48 3.88
CA GLU A 426 60.21 -6.91 4.22
C GLU A 426 59.18 -7.64 3.36
N MET A 427 57.97 -7.09 3.23
CA MET A 427 56.91 -7.69 2.38
C MET A 427 57.30 -7.77 0.91
N LYS A 428 58.09 -6.82 0.39
CA LYS A 428 58.55 -6.88 -1.00
C LYS A 428 59.55 -8.01 -1.22
N GLU A 429 60.40 -8.28 -0.24
CA GLU A 429 61.33 -9.40 -0.29
C GLU A 429 60.58 -10.72 -0.13
N GLU A 430 59.70 -10.84 0.87
CA GLU A 430 58.89 -12.04 1.14
C GLU A 430 58.04 -12.45 -0.07
N TYR A 431 57.35 -11.50 -0.70
CA TYR A 431 56.43 -11.75 -1.81
C TYR A 431 57.04 -11.53 -3.20
N GLY A 432 58.35 -11.23 -3.29
CA GLY A 432 59.03 -10.98 -4.57
C GLY A 432 58.45 -9.80 -5.37
N LEU A 433 57.97 -8.76 -4.69
CA LEU A 433 57.28 -7.62 -5.32
C LEU A 433 58.27 -6.64 -5.92
N LYS A 434 58.23 -6.49 -7.25
CA LYS A 434 59.02 -5.49 -7.99
C LYS A 434 58.46 -4.06 -7.89
N THR A 435 57.24 -3.90 -7.39
CA THR A 435 56.52 -2.62 -7.39
C THR A 435 55.95 -2.28 -6.02
N SER A 436 55.83 -1.00 -5.70
CA SER A 436 55.15 -0.50 -4.49
C SER A 436 53.62 -0.40 -4.65
N GLU A 437 53.03 -1.21 -5.51
CA GLU A 437 51.57 -1.25 -5.69
C GLU A 437 50.90 -1.75 -4.40
N TYR A 438 49.73 -1.22 -4.07
CA TYR A 438 48.98 -1.66 -2.89
C TYR A 438 48.60 -3.13 -3.01
N ILE A 439 48.78 -3.86 -1.92
CA ILE A 439 48.46 -5.28 -1.81
C ILE A 439 47.33 -5.50 -0.80
N SER A 440 46.54 -6.54 -1.06
CA SER A 440 45.54 -7.07 -0.13
C SER A 440 46.11 -8.28 0.58
N LEU A 441 45.92 -8.36 1.89
CA LEU A 441 46.39 -9.42 2.77
C LEU A 441 45.25 -9.84 3.69
N LYS A 442 45.22 -11.10 4.14
CA LYS A 442 44.32 -11.48 5.22
C LYS A 442 44.74 -10.76 6.51
N LYS A 443 43.75 -10.36 7.31
CA LYS A 443 43.99 -9.91 8.68
C LYS A 443 44.71 -10.96 9.50
#